data_AF-A0A3S9H8N0-F1
#
_entry.id   AF-A0A3S9H8N0-F1
#
_cell.length_a   1.000
_cell.length_b   1.000
_cell.length_c   1.000
_cell.angle_alpha   90.00
_cell.angle_beta   90.00
_cell.angle_gamma   90.00
#
_symmetry.space_group_name_H-M   'P 1'
#
loop_
_entity.id
_entity.type
_entity.pdbx_description
1 polymer ?
#
loop_
_entity_poly.entity_id
_entity_poly.type
_entity_poly.pdbx_seq_one_letter_code
_entity_poly.pdbx_strand_id
1 'polypeptide(L)'
;MGKEVSGQIILLLITIFGIYVLFGLYTSLLSKMTLRSLEKRIAKGKIDDKQLIRLYETTERNKGNHFVSFFVYGIFYKSHIRMQEEINQLYRNEMEKRNLL
;
A
#
# COMPACT_ATOMS: atom_id res chain seq x y z
N MET A 1 34.27 20.78 21.30
CA MET A 1 33.74 20.52 19.95
C MET A 1 33.08 19.15 19.79
N GLY A 2 33.65 18.03 20.27
CA GLY A 2 33.07 16.69 20.01
C GLY A 2 31.67 16.40 20.60
N LYS A 3 31.35 16.92 21.79
CA LYS A 3 30.05 16.64 22.46
C LYS A 3 28.84 17.33 21.81
N GLU A 4 29.03 18.54 21.27
CA GLU A 4 27.96 19.29 20.61
C GLU A 4 27.58 18.67 19.26
N VAL A 5 28.57 18.24 18.49
CA VAL A 5 28.36 17.53 17.22
C VAL A 5 27.63 16.20 17.45
N SER A 6 28.01 15.44 18.48
CA SER A 6 27.31 14.20 18.85
C SER A 6 25.85 14.45 19.27
N GLY A 7 25.58 15.53 20.00
CA GLY A 7 24.20 15.92 20.37
C GLY A 7 23.32 16.26 19.16
N GLN A 8 23.88 16.98 18.18
CA GLN A 8 23.19 17.33 16.93
C GLN A 8 22.91 16.09 16.07
N ILE A 9 23.85 15.14 16.00
CA ILE A 9 23.67 13.87 15.28
C ILE A 9 22.56 13.03 15.94
N ILE A 10 22.55 12.94 17.27
CA ILE A 10 21.51 12.21 18.01
C ILE A 10 20.13 12.84 17.76
N LEU A 11 20.03 14.18 17.82
CA LEU A 11 18.78 14.88 17.55
C LEU A 11 18.29 14.62 16.12
N LEU A 12 19.18 14.71 15.12
CA LEU A 12 18.87 14.41 13.72
C LEU A 12 18.32 12.99 13.55
N LEU A 13 18.95 11.99 14.17
CA LEU A 13 18.49 10.60 14.11
C LEU A 13 17.09 10.44 14.72
N ILE A 14 16.83 11.08 15.87
CA ILE A 14 15.50 11.07 16.50
C ILE A 14 14.46 11.73 15.60
N THR A 15 14.79 12.87 14.97
CA THR A 15 13.88 13.55 14.04
C THR A 15 13.58 12.69 12.82
N ILE A 16 14.58 12.08 12.20
CA ILE A 16 14.40 11.17 11.06
C ILE A 16 13.53 9.99 11.47
N PHE A 17 13.80 9.39 12.63
CA PHE A 17 12.99 8.29 13.15
C PHE A 17 11.54 8.72 13.42
N GLY A 18 11.32 9.91 13.99
CA GLY A 18 9.99 10.46 14.22
C GLY A 18 9.19 10.66 12.93
N ILE A 19 9.81 11.25 11.90
CA ILE A 19 9.22 11.38 10.55
C ILE A 19 8.90 10.00 9.99
N TYR A 20 9.79 9.02 10.19
CA TYR A 20 9.59 7.65 9.76
C TYR A 20 8.34 7.03 10.36
N VAL A 21 8.19 7.10 11.69
CA VAL A 21 7.02 6.57 12.40
C VAL A 21 5.73 7.25 11.93
N LEU A 22 5.75 8.57 11.77
CA LEU A 22 4.58 9.32 11.25
C LEU A 22 4.20 8.89 9.84
N PHE A 23 5.20 8.69 8.96
CA PHE A 23 4.96 8.22 7.60
C PHE A 23 4.38 6.78 7.57
N GLY A 24 4.86 5.91 8.46
CA GLY A 24 4.31 4.56 8.63
C GLY A 24 2.84 4.57 9.09
N LEU A 25 2.50 5.46 10.03
CA LEU A 25 1.11 5.64 10.46
C LEU A 25 0.23 6.19 9.35
N TYR A 26 0.71 7.20 8.62
CA TYR A 26 0.02 7.81 7.50
C TYR A 26 -0.30 6.78 6.39
N THR A 27 0.69 6.01 5.97
CA THR A 27 0.53 4.98 4.92
C THR A 27 -0.43 3.88 5.34
N SER A 28 -0.40 3.44 6.61
CA SER A 28 -1.35 2.46 7.15
C SER A 28 -2.79 2.98 7.14
N LEU A 29 -3.01 4.24 7.53
CA LEU A 29 -4.33 4.87 7.47
C LEU A 29 -4.83 4.99 6.04
N LEU A 30 -3.99 5.47 5.12
CA LEU A 30 -4.33 5.55 3.71
C LEU A 30 -4.70 4.20 3.12
N SER A 31 -3.96 3.14 3.45
CA SER A 31 -4.26 1.77 3.00
C SER A 31 -5.67 1.35 3.38
N LYS A 32 -6.03 1.51 4.66
CA LYS A 32 -7.37 1.18 5.16
C LYS A 32 -8.47 2.00 4.49
N MET A 33 -8.23 3.30 4.29
CA MET A 33 -9.19 4.18 3.62
C MET A 33 -9.37 3.79 2.14
N THR A 34 -8.27 3.43 1.47
CA THR A 34 -8.27 2.99 0.07
C THR A 34 -9.07 1.70 -0.08
N LEU A 35 -8.82 0.69 0.75
CA LEU A 35 -9.55 -0.57 0.73
C LEU A 35 -11.05 -0.35 0.94
N ARG A 36 -11.43 0.40 1.98
CA ARG A 36 -12.85 0.72 2.28
C ARG A 36 -13.52 1.51 1.16
N SER A 37 -12.80 2.44 0.54
CA SER A 37 -13.31 3.21 -0.60
C SER A 37 -13.55 2.30 -1.80
N LEU A 38 -12.62 1.38 -2.06
CA LEU A 38 -12.72 0.41 -3.14
C LEU A 38 -13.88 -0.58 -2.92
N GLU A 39 -14.00 -1.15 -1.73
CA GLU A 39 -15.15 -1.98 -1.32
C GLU A 39 -16.48 -1.26 -1.58
N LYS A 40 -16.59 0.01 -1.16
CA LYS A 40 -17.80 0.81 -1.39
C LYS A 40 -18.07 1.06 -2.87
N ARG A 41 -17.03 1.25 -3.69
CA ARG A 41 -17.18 1.44 -5.14
C ARG A 41 -17.68 0.16 -5.81
N ILE A 42 -17.11 -0.98 -5.43
CA ILE A 42 -17.52 -2.30 -5.90
C ILE A 42 -18.97 -2.57 -5.52
N ALA A 43 -19.33 -2.42 -4.25
CA ALA A 43 -20.69 -2.65 -3.74
C ALA A 43 -21.74 -1.73 -4.39
N LYS A 44 -21.36 -0.53 -4.81
CA LYS A 44 -22.23 0.40 -5.55
C LYS A 44 -22.31 0.11 -7.05
N GLY A 45 -21.68 -0.96 -7.54
CA GLY A 45 -21.65 -1.29 -8.97
C GLY A 45 -20.87 -0.26 -9.81
N LYS A 46 -20.01 0.56 -9.20
CA LYS A 46 -19.22 1.59 -9.92
C LYS A 46 -18.00 1.02 -10.65
N ILE A 47 -17.81 -0.29 -10.62
CA ILE A 47 -16.76 -1.01 -11.34
C ILE A 47 -17.48 -2.02 -12.22
N ASP A 48 -17.39 -1.82 -13.54
CA ASP A 48 -17.93 -2.77 -14.52
C ASP A 48 -17.02 -4.00 -14.64
N ASP A 49 -17.53 -5.07 -15.24
CA ASP A 49 -16.83 -6.36 -15.32
C ASP A 49 -15.51 -6.28 -16.13
N LYS A 50 -15.47 -5.56 -17.24
CA LYS A 50 -14.24 -5.30 -18.01
C LYS A 50 -13.23 -4.47 -17.24
N GLN A 51 -13.69 -3.57 -16.37
CA GLN A 51 -12.80 -2.83 -15.48
C GLN A 51 -12.27 -3.74 -14.38
N LEU A 52 -13.12 -4.57 -13.78
CA LEU A 52 -12.76 -5.50 -12.71
C LEU A 52 -11.71 -6.52 -13.18
N ILE A 53 -11.93 -7.12 -14.36
CA ILE A 53 -10.97 -8.05 -14.98
C ILE A 53 -9.62 -7.37 -15.21
N ARG A 54 -9.62 -6.17 -15.83
CA ARG A 54 -8.37 -5.43 -16.08
C ARG A 54 -7.62 -5.09 -14.78
N LEU A 55 -8.35 -4.67 -13.74
CA LEU A 55 -7.77 -4.36 -12.44
C LEU A 55 -7.14 -5.61 -11.81
N TYR A 56 -7.86 -6.73 -11.81
CA TYR A 56 -7.38 -8.02 -11.30
C TYR A 56 -6.12 -8.48 -12.04
N GLU A 57 -6.15 -8.53 -13.37
CA GLU A 57 -4.99 -8.93 -14.18
C GLU A 57 -3.78 -8.02 -13.96
N THR A 58 -4.00 -6.71 -13.83
CA THR A 58 -2.92 -5.74 -13.57
C THR A 58 -2.29 -5.98 -12.20
N THR A 59 -3.10 -6.26 -11.18
CA THR A 59 -2.60 -6.59 -9.84
C THR A 59 -1.86 -7.93 -9.81
N GLU A 60 -2.33 -8.93 -10.56
CA GLU A 60 -1.65 -10.23 -10.68
C GLU A 60 -0.30 -10.12 -11.39
N ARG A 61 -0.23 -9.37 -12.52
CA ARG A 61 1.04 -9.14 -13.24
C ARG A 61 2.09 -8.41 -12.39
N ASN A 62 1.65 -7.48 -11.56
CA ASN A 62 2.54 -6.67 -10.73
C ASN A 62 2.92 -7.31 -9.39
N LYS A 63 2.30 -8.44 -9.03
CA LYS A 63 2.47 -9.12 -7.74
C LYS A 63 3.93 -9.53 -7.46
N GLY A 64 4.72 -9.78 -8.51
CA GLY A 64 6.14 -10.18 -8.38
C GLY A 64 7.15 -9.04 -8.43
N ASN A 65 6.76 -7.81 -8.77
CA ASN A 65 7.72 -6.71 -8.96
C ASN A 65 8.04 -5.98 -7.63
N HIS A 66 8.57 -6.72 -6.67
CA HIS A 66 8.89 -6.20 -5.34
C HIS A 66 10.06 -5.20 -5.34
N PHE A 67 10.91 -5.22 -6.36
CA PHE A 67 12.05 -4.31 -6.48
C PHE A 67 11.63 -2.85 -6.61
N VAL A 68 10.63 -2.55 -7.45
CA VAL A 68 10.09 -1.20 -7.60
C VAL A 68 9.44 -0.73 -6.29
N SER A 69 8.68 -1.62 -5.65
CA SER A 69 8.05 -1.33 -4.35
C SER A 69 9.08 -1.04 -3.25
N PHE A 70 10.19 -1.78 -3.21
CA PHE A 70 11.29 -1.53 -2.28
C PHE A 70 11.95 -0.18 -2.52
N PHE A 71 12.23 0.17 -3.79
CA PHE A 71 12.87 1.44 -4.12
C PHE A 71 12.00 2.65 -3.80
N VAL A 72 10.68 2.56 -4.04
CA VAL A 72 9.73 3.67 -3.85
C VAL A 72 9.30 3.81 -2.39
N TYR A 73 9.03 2.69 -1.70
CA TYR A 73 8.47 2.69 -0.35
C TYR A 73 9.52 2.41 0.75
N GLY A 74 10.77 2.14 0.37
CA GLY A 74 11.85 1.84 1.32
C GLY A 74 11.47 0.67 2.22
N ILE A 75 11.63 0.82 3.54
CA ILE A 75 11.31 -0.26 4.49
C ILE A 75 9.80 -0.50 4.63
N PHE A 76 8.95 0.42 4.15
CA PHE A 76 7.49 0.25 4.12
C PHE A 76 7.00 -0.61 2.95
N TYR A 77 7.88 -1.11 2.10
CA TYR A 77 7.50 -1.91 0.93
C TYR A 77 6.64 -3.12 1.30
N LYS A 78 6.89 -3.76 2.46
CA LYS A 78 6.06 -4.89 2.93
C LYS A 78 4.62 -4.46 3.20
N SER A 79 4.43 -3.28 3.80
CA SER A 79 3.10 -2.72 4.02
C SER A 79 2.40 -2.44 2.70
N HIS A 80 3.13 -1.92 1.71
CA HIS A 80 2.60 -1.69 0.38
C HIS A 80 2.19 -3.00 -0.33
N ILE A 81 3.05 -4.02 -0.28
CA ILE A 81 2.77 -5.34 -0.87
C ILE A 81 1.51 -5.95 -0.24
N ARG A 82 1.41 -5.93 1.10
CA ARG A 82 0.22 -6.44 1.80
C ARG A 82 -1.05 -5.72 1.34
N MET A 83 -1.01 -4.39 1.19
CA MET A 83 -2.15 -3.64 0.67
C MET A 83 -2.54 -4.08 -0.76
N GLN A 84 -1.55 -4.30 -1.64
CA GLN A 84 -1.81 -4.79 -3.00
C GLN A 84 -2.42 -6.19 -3.00
N GLU A 85 -1.97 -7.06 -2.10
CA GLU A 85 -2.55 -8.40 -1.92
C GLU A 85 -4.01 -8.34 -1.45
N GLU A 86 -4.32 -7.49 -0.46
CA GLU A 86 -5.69 -7.28 0.02
C GLU A 86 -6.61 -6.74 -1.10
N ILE A 87 -6.12 -5.79 -1.90
CA ILE A 87 -6.84 -5.26 -3.06
C ILE A 87 -7.09 -6.34 -4.12
N ASN A 88 -6.08 -7.15 -4.42
CA ASN A 88 -6.20 -8.25 -5.37
C ASN A 88 -7.22 -9.29 -4.88
N GLN A 89 -7.17 -9.68 -3.60
CA GLN A 89 -8.17 -10.57 -3.00
C GLN A 89 -9.59 -10.00 -3.11
N LEU A 90 -9.76 -8.69 -2.88
CA LEU A 90 -11.05 -8.04 -3.03
C LEU A 90 -11.57 -8.14 -4.48
N TYR A 91 -10.72 -7.91 -5.48
CA TYR A 91 -11.08 -8.09 -6.88
C TYR A 91 -11.42 -9.53 -7.22
N ARG A 92 -10.62 -10.49 -6.76
CA ARG A 92 -10.85 -11.92 -6.97
C ARG A 92 -12.21 -12.35 -6.41
N ASN A 93 -12.51 -11.98 -5.16
CA ASN A 93 -13.78 -12.31 -4.52
C ASN A 93 -14.97 -11.71 -5.26
N GLU A 94 -14.83 -10.50 -5.81
CA GLU A 94 -15.90 -9.88 -6.60
C GLU A 94 -16.05 -10.54 -7.98
N MET A 95 -14.95 -10.95 -8.62
CA MET A 95 -14.99 -11.72 -9.87
C MET A 95 -15.70 -13.07 -9.68
N GLU A 96 -15.42 -13.78 -8.57
CA GLU A 96 -16.10 -15.04 -8.24
C GLU A 96 -17.61 -14.83 -8.10
N LYS A 97 -18.05 -13.79 -7.38
CA LYS A 97 -19.47 -13.47 -7.22
C LYS A 97 -20.19 -13.18 -8.55
N ARG A 98 -19.47 -12.65 -9.53
CA ARG A 98 -19.99 -12.28 -10.85
C ARG A 98 -19.78 -13.36 -11.92
N ASN A 99 -19.21 -14.52 -11.55
CA ASN A 99 -18.84 -15.61 -12.48
C ASN A 99 -17.92 -15.14 -13.62
N LEU A 100 -16.90 -14.33 -13.29
CA LEU A 100 -15.93 -13.77 -14.25
C LEU A 100 -14.57 -14.49 -14.24
N LEU A 101 -14.43 -15.56 -13.44
CA LEU A 101 -13.22 -16.38 -13.29
C LEU A 101 -13.34 -17.72 -14.02
#